data_AF-A0A2S9GNP9-F1
#
_entry.id   AF-A0A2S9GNP9-F1
#
_cell.length_a   1.000
_cell.length_b   1.000
_cell.length_c   1.000
_cell.angle_alpha   90.00
_cell.angle_beta   90.00
_cell.angle_gamma   90.00
#
_symmetry.space_group_name_H-M   'P 1'
#
loop_
_entity.id
_entity.type
_entity.pdbx_description
1 polymer ?
#
loop_
_entity_poly.entity_id
_entity_poly.type
_entity_poly.pdbx_seq_one_letter_code
_entity_poly.pdbx_strand_id
1 'polypeptide(L)' 'LAAGPPLLRKAVWRLPKRLQPKPEPVVWAVAFDPDSGEAVAGVRMTHPEFSMVTGIVEAGGRLWLGTIGAPYLGWIAL' A
#
# COMPACT_ATOMS: atom_id res chain seq x y z
N LEU A 1 4.21 15.03 1.34
CA LEU A 1 5.61 15.18 0.86
C LEU A 1 5.73 15.67 -0.59
N ALA A 2 4.75 15.42 -1.47
CA ALA A 2 4.78 15.87 -2.87
C ALA A 2 4.68 17.41 -3.04
N ALA A 3 3.94 18.12 -2.18
CA ALA A 3 3.71 19.56 -2.28
C ALA A 3 4.69 20.47 -1.50
N GLY A 4 5.71 19.91 -0.82
CA GLY A 4 6.64 20.69 0.01
C GLY A 4 7.76 21.38 -0.79
N PRO A 5 8.31 22.52 -0.31
CA PRO A 5 9.43 23.21 -0.95
C PRO A 5 10.61 22.26 -1.23
N PRO A 6 11.30 22.36 -2.39
CA PRO A 6 12.37 21.45 -2.77
C PRO A 6 13.49 21.31 -1.72
N LEU A 7 13.78 22.39 -1.00
CA LEU A 7 14.78 22.43 0.07
C LEU A 7 14.37 21.59 1.30
N LEU A 8 13.10 21.66 1.70
CA LEU A 8 12.55 20.85 2.79
C LEU A 8 12.62 19.35 2.47
N ARG A 9 12.31 18.98 1.22
CA ARG A 9 12.42 17.58 0.76
C ARG A 9 13.86 17.07 0.86
N LYS A 10 14.84 17.85 0.39
CA LYS A 10 16.26 17.51 0.51
C LYS A 10 16.69 17.36 1.97
N ALA A 11 16.21 18.22 2.86
CA ALA A 11 16.49 18.11 4.29
C ALA A 11 15.93 16.80 4.86
N VAL A 12 14.67 16.46 4.57
CA VAL A 12 14.04 15.20 5.00
C VAL A 12 14.83 13.97 4.54
N TRP A 13 15.31 13.95 3.29
CA TRP A 13 16.12 12.85 2.78
C TRP A 13 17.50 12.72 3.44
N ARG A 14 18.01 13.79 4.07
CA ARG A 14 19.26 13.79 4.82
C ARG A 14 19.08 13.35 6.28
N LEU A 15 17.85 13.20 6.78
CA LEU A 15 17.64 12.67 8.12
C LEU A 15 18.08 11.20 8.19
N PRO A 16 18.64 10.75 9.33
CA PRO A 16 18.85 9.35 9.62
C PRO A 16 17.57 8.54 9.37
N LYS A 17 17.70 7.33 8.80
CA LYS A 17 16.55 6.46 8.42
C LYS A 17 15.49 6.29 9.51
N ARG A 18 15.90 6.32 10.80
CA ARG A 18 15.00 6.19 11.96
C ARG A 18 14.02 7.36 12.11
N LEU A 19 14.38 8.54 11.62
CA LEU A 19 13.61 9.78 11.74
C LEU A 19 12.88 10.15 10.44
N GLN A 20 13.11 9.39 9.37
CA GLN A 20 12.37 9.61 8.13
C GLN A 20 10.91 9.20 8.30
N PRO A 21 9.97 9.91 7.66
CA PRO A 21 8.56 9.52 7.64
C PRO A 21 8.43 8.08 7.16
N LYS A 22 7.76 7.25 7.96
CA LYS A 22 7.46 5.87 7.58
C LYS A 22 6.14 5.85 6.82
N PRO A 23 5.99 4.98 5.80
CA PRO A 23 4.69 4.72 5.19
C PRO A 23 3.67 4.32 6.25
N GLU A 24 2.42 4.72 6.06
CA GLU A 24 1.33 4.24 6.90
C GLU A 24 1.18 2.72 6.72
N PRO A 25 1.09 1.93 7.79
CA PRO A 25 1.00 0.48 7.72
C PRO A 25 -0.44 0.04 7.38
N VAL A 26 -0.87 0.36 6.16
CA VAL A 26 -2.20 0.01 5.64
C VAL A 26 -2.12 -1.16 4.66
N VAL A 27 -3.07 -2.07 4.78
CA VAL A 27 -3.42 -3.05 3.75
C VAL A 27 -4.50 -2.39 2.89
N TRP A 28 -4.21 -2.18 1.61
CA TRP A 28 -5.16 -1.51 0.72
C TRP A 28 -5.13 -2.13 -0.67
N ALA A 29 -6.31 -2.49 -1.17
CA ALA A 29 -6.55 -2.82 -2.57
C ALA A 29 -7.85 -2.16 -3.02
N VAL A 30 -7.90 -1.70 -4.27
CA VAL A 30 -9.06 -1.05 -4.87
C VAL A 30 -9.26 -1.63 -6.26
N ALA A 31 -10.49 -2.04 -6.55
CA ALA A 31 -10.93 -2.40 -7.88
C ALA A 31 -11.60 -1.18 -8.52
N PHE A 32 -11.26 -0.94 -9.78
CA PHE A 32 -11.83 0.14 -10.57
C PHE A 32 -12.58 -0.44 -11.76
N ASP A 33 -13.71 0.16 -12.09
CA ASP A 33 -14.39 -0.08 -13.35
C ASP A 33 -13.48 0.35 -14.51
N PRO A 34 -13.25 -0.52 -15.52
CA PRO A 34 -12.29 -0.24 -16.57
C PRO A 34 -12.73 0.86 -17.54
N ASP A 35 -14.04 1.13 -17.65
CA ASP A 35 -14.59 2.09 -18.60
C ASP A 35 -14.69 3.49 -17.99
N SER A 36 -15.24 3.58 -16.78
CA SER A 36 -15.50 4.84 -16.07
C SER A 36 -14.36 5.26 -15.13
N GLY A 37 -13.54 4.31 -14.68
CA GLY A 37 -12.52 4.54 -13.65
C GLY A 37 -13.08 4.71 -12.24
N GLU A 38 -14.37 4.45 -12.01
CA GLU A 38 -14.97 4.52 -10.67
C GLU A 38 -14.48 3.38 -9.79
N ALA A 39 -14.28 3.64 -8.49
CA ALA A 39 -13.93 2.60 -7.53
C ALA A 39 -15.16 1.74 -7.23
N VAL A 40 -15.13 0.46 -7.60
CA VAL A 40 -16.28 -0.45 -7.49
C VAL A 40 -16.20 -1.39 -6.29
N ALA A 41 -14.99 -1.67 -5.80
CA ALA A 41 -14.78 -2.47 -4.60
C ALA A 41 -13.40 -2.16 -4.00
N GLY A 42 -13.16 -2.62 -2.78
CA GLY A 42 -11.85 -2.52 -2.17
C GLY A 42 -11.82 -2.98 -0.73
N VAL A 43 -10.61 -3.19 -0.22
CA VAL A 43 -10.34 -3.47 1.18
C VAL A 43 -9.36 -2.43 1.69
N ARG A 44 -9.65 -1.78 2.82
CA ARG A 44 -8.70 -0.92 3.53
C ARG A 44 -8.71 -1.26 5.00
N MET A 45 -7.60 -1.79 5.50
CA MET A 45 -7.47 -2.21 6.89
C MET A 45 -6.04 -2.07 7.41
N THR A 46 -5.85 -2.35 8.70
CA THR A 46 -4.54 -2.45 9.32
C THR A 46 -4.29 -3.90 9.74
N HIS A 47 -3.03 -4.33 9.68
CA HIS A 47 -2.61 -5.62 10.20
C HIS A 47 -1.21 -5.47 10.81
N PRO A 48 -0.93 -6.10 11.98
CA PRO A 48 0.34 -5.89 12.69
C PRO A 48 1.57 -6.37 11.91
N GLU A 49 1.40 -7.38 11.05
CA GLU A 49 2.50 -8.04 10.35
C GLU A 49 2.46 -7.89 8.82
N PHE A 50 1.42 -7.25 8.28
CA PHE A 50 1.20 -7.17 6.84
C PHE A 50 0.67 -5.80 6.45
N SER A 51 1.35 -5.10 5.55
CA SER A 51 0.94 -3.80 5.04
C SER A 51 1.66 -3.51 3.73
N MET A 52 1.35 -2.37 3.11
CA MET A 52 2.02 -1.90 1.90
C MET A 52 1.91 -2.95 0.78
N VAL A 53 0.67 -3.26 0.40
CA VAL A 53 0.38 -4.18 -0.71
C VAL A 53 1.00 -3.61 -1.99
N THR A 54 1.80 -4.43 -2.66
CA THR A 54 2.50 -4.07 -3.91
C THR A 54 2.11 -4.94 -5.10
N GLY A 55 1.44 -6.07 -4.86
CA GLY A 55 0.98 -6.97 -5.90
C GLY A 55 -0.31 -7.66 -5.50
N ILE A 56 -1.16 -7.95 -6.48
CA ILE A 56 -2.43 -8.64 -6.30
C ILE A 56 -2.67 -9.63 -7.44
N VAL A 57 -3.35 -10.74 -7.14
CA VAL A 57 -3.83 -11.68 -8.16
C VAL A 57 -5.10 -12.38 -7.68
N GLU A 58 -6.07 -12.54 -8.57
CA GLU A 58 -7.25 -13.36 -8.32
C GLU A 58 -6.97 -14.81 -8.73
N ALA A 59 -7.12 -15.74 -7.79
CA ALA A 59 -6.94 -17.16 -8.05
C ALA A 59 -7.69 -18.01 -7.02
N GLY A 60 -8.52 -18.94 -7.50
CA GLY A 60 -9.23 -19.89 -6.65
C GLY A 60 -10.26 -19.26 -5.71
N GLY A 61 -11.02 -18.27 -6.19
CA GLY A 61 -12.04 -17.56 -5.39
C GLY A 61 -11.46 -16.67 -4.29
N ARG A 62 -10.20 -16.27 -4.44
CA ARG A 62 -9.48 -15.40 -3.49
C ARG A 62 -8.75 -14.31 -4.23
N LEU A 63 -8.71 -13.14 -3.62
CA LEU A 63 -7.77 -12.09 -3.96
C LEU A 63 -6.53 -12.26 -3.09
N TRP A 64 -5.42 -12.64 -3.70
CA TRP A 64 -4.13 -12.76 -3.04
C TRP A 64 -3.41 -11.42 -3.04
N LEU A 65 -2.76 -11.09 -1.92
CA LEU A 65 -2.07 -9.83 -1.68
C LEU A 65 -0.60 -10.13 -1.37
N GLY A 66 0.30 -9.50 -2.12
CA GLY A 66 1.75 -9.55 -1.90
C GLY A 66 2.29 -8.22 -1.37
N THR A 67 3.33 -8.30 -0.56
CA THR A 67 4.09 -7.14 -0.06
C THR A 67 5.59 -7.42 -0.15
N ILE A 68 6.38 -6.37 -0.37
CA ILE A 68 7.85 -6.43 -0.27
C ILE A 68 8.35 -6.20 1.16
N GLY A 69 7.46 -5.80 2.08
CA GLY A 69 7.81 -5.38 3.44
C GLY A 69 7.80 -6.50 4.48
N ALA A 70 7.28 -7.69 4.15
CA ALA A 70 7.10 -8.79 5.09
C ALA A 70 7.17 -10.16 4.38
N PRO A 71 7.52 -11.26 5.09
CA PRO A 71 7.63 -12.61 4.52
C PRO A 71 6.29 -13.36 4.48
N TYR A 72 5.17 -12.64 4.32
CA TYR A 72 3.82 -13.20 4.41
C TYR A 72 3.01 -12.88 3.15
N LEU A 73 1.99 -13.70 2.88
CA LEU A 73 0.94 -13.43 1.89
C LEU A 73 -0.37 -13.13 2.62
N GLY A 74 -1.11 -12.13 2.14
CA GLY A 74 -2.49 -11.86 2.55
C GLY A 74 -3.48 -12.45 1.56
N TRP A 75 -4.70 -12.75 2.00
CA TRP A 75 -5.80 -13.06 1.09
C TRP A 75 -7.14 -12.59 1.66
N ILE A 76 -8.08 -12.30 0.77
CA ILE A 76 -9.49 -12.11 1.10
C ILE A 76 -10.37 -12.96 0.17
N ALA A 77 -11.57 -13.29 0.62
CA ALA A 77 -12.57 -13.92 -0.24
C ALA A 77 -13.07 -12.93 -1.30
N LEU A 78 -13.33 -13.44 -2.50
CA LEU A 78 -14.01 -12.72 -3.58
C LEU A 78 -15.52 -12.93 -3.50
#